data_AF-A0A0C2VSZ7-F1
#
_entry.id   AF-A0A0C2VSZ7-F1
#
_cell.length_a   1.000
_cell.length_b   1.000
_cell.length_c   1.000
_cell.angle_alpha   90.00
_cell.angle_beta   90.00
_cell.angle_gamma   90.00
#
_symmetry.space_group_name_H-M   'P 1'
#
loop_
_entity.id
_entity.type
_entity.pdbx_description
1 polymer ?
#
loop_
_entity_poly.entity_id
_entity_poly.type
_entity_poly.pdbx_seq_one_letter_code
_entity_poly.pdbx_strand_id
1 'polypeptide(L)' 'MRFGIYEPAYWNGGYGTEALRLWIQRLFTEKILVRVGYTTRSGNERMIKVEEKLGMKMEAKLRK' A
#
# COMPACT_ATOMS: atom_id res chain seq x y z
N MET A 1 0.33 1.60 10.64
CA MET A 1 1.58 0.84 10.40
C MET A 1 2.30 1.48 9.22
N ARG A 2 3.64 1.59 9.25
CA ARG A 2 4.44 2.25 8.20
C ARG A 2 5.30 1.21 7.47
N PHE A 3 5.07 1.05 6.17
CA PHE A 3 5.93 0.27 5.28
C PHE A 3 6.94 1.20 4.60
N GLY A 4 8.21 0.83 4.60
CA GLY A 4 9.28 1.61 3.97
C GLY A 4 10.38 0.68 3.47
N ILE A 5 10.72 0.79 2.19
CA ILE A 5 11.89 0.15 1.60
C ILE A 5 13.02 1.18 1.67
N TYR A 6 13.94 0.99 2.62
CA TYR A 6 15.02 1.95 2.90
C TYR A 6 16.19 1.83 1.93
N GLU A 7 16.37 0.65 1.33
CA GLU A 7 17.48 0.36 0.43
C GLU A 7 17.10 0.71 -1.02
N PRO A 8 17.77 1.68 -1.66
CA PRO A 8 17.44 2.15 -3.01
C PRO A 8 17.58 1.08 -4.09
N ALA A 9 18.43 0.07 -3.87
CA ALA A 9 18.62 -1.06 -4.78
C ALA A 9 17.32 -1.86 -5.03
N TYR A 10 16.38 -1.82 -4.07
CA TYR A 10 15.09 -2.50 -4.18
C TYR A 10 13.97 -1.55 -4.64
N TRP A 11 14.29 -0.31 -5.03
CA TRP A 11 13.33 0.58 -5.65
C TRP A 11 13.05 0.12 -7.09
N ASN A 12 11.82 0.33 -7.57
CA ASN A 12 11.34 -0.09 -8.91
C ASN A 12 11.28 -1.61 -9.19
N GLY A 13 11.63 -2.48 -8.24
CA GLY A 13 11.53 -3.94 -8.41
C GLY A 13 10.15 -4.56 -8.13
N GLY A 14 9.11 -3.76 -7.90
CA GLY A 14 7.76 -4.27 -7.57
C GLY A 14 7.59 -4.77 -6.13
N TYR A 15 8.66 -4.83 -5.34
CA TYR A 15 8.66 -5.29 -3.94
C TYR A 15 7.64 -4.56 -3.04
N GLY A 16 7.41 -3.27 -3.27
CA GLY A 16 6.39 -2.52 -2.53
C GLY A 16 4.97 -3.02 -2.78
N THR A 17 4.66 -3.39 -4.03
CA THR A 17 3.36 -3.98 -4.40
C THR A 17 3.22 -5.38 -3.84
N GLU A 18 4.27 -6.20 -3.95
CA GLU A 18 4.27 -7.58 -3.49
C GLU A 18 4.15 -7.68 -1.97
N ALA A 19 4.96 -6.91 -1.23
CA ALA A 19 4.91 -6.86 0.22
C ALA A 19 3.52 -6.45 0.72
N LEU A 20 2.92 -5.44 0.08
CA LEU A 20 1.61 -4.96 0.48
C LEU A 20 0.49 -5.95 0.12
N ARG A 21 0.58 -6.62 -1.04
CA ARG A 21 -0.34 -7.71 -1.41
C ARG A 21 -0.31 -8.84 -0.40
N LEU A 22 0.88 -9.34 -0.06
CA LEU A 22 1.05 -10.42 0.92
C LEU A 22 0.50 -10.01 2.29
N TRP A 23 0.74 -8.76 2.69
CA TRP A 23 0.23 -8.22 3.94
C TRP A 23 -1.29 -8.14 3.96
N ILE A 24 -1.91 -7.57 2.92
CA ILE A 24 -3.37 -7.48 2.79
C ILE A 24 -3.99 -8.88 2.79
N GLN A 25 -3.42 -9.83 2.04
CA GLN A 25 -3.88 -11.21 2.00
C GLN A 25 -3.82 -11.87 3.38
N ARG A 26 -2.73 -11.66 4.12
CA ARG A 26 -2.59 -12.16 5.50
C ARG A 26 -3.62 -11.56 6.43
N LEU A 27 -3.88 -10.25 6.34
CA LEU A 27 -4.88 -9.57 7.16
C LEU A 27 -6.28 -10.14 6.94
N PHE A 28 -6.68 -10.39 5.69
CA PHE A 28 -7.98 -11.01 5.38
C PHE A 28 -8.06 -12.49 5.77
N THR A 29 -6.92 -13.18 5.84
CA THR A 29 -6.87 -14.60 6.21
C THR A 29 -6.92 -14.79 7.73
N GLU A 30 -6.18 -13.97 8.49
CA GLU A 30 -6.08 -14.10 9.94
C GLU A 30 -7.20 -13.36 10.70
N LYS A 31 -7.86 -12.40 10.05
CA LYS A 31 -8.89 -11.59 10.67
C LYS A 31 -10.12 -11.51 9.76
N ILE A 32 -11.30 -11.57 10.36
CA ILE A 32 -12.58 -11.31 9.69
C ILE A 32 -12.69 -9.79 9.49
N LEU A 33 -11.92 -9.26 8.54
CA LEU A 33 -11.92 -7.86 8.15
C LEU A 33 -12.81 -7.67 6.93
N VAL A 34 -13.68 -6.67 7.00
CA VAL A 34 -14.59 -6.30 5.89
C VAL A 34 -13.94 -5.27 4.96
N ARG A 35 -12.92 -4.55 5.45
CA ARG A 35 -12.22 -3.48 4.71
C ARG A 35 -10.82 -3.25 5.29
N VAL A 36 -9.85 -3.03 4.42
CA VAL A 36 -8.49 -2.60 4.77
C VAL A 36 -8.22 -1.30 4.01
N GLY A 37 -7.84 -0.26 4.74
CA GLY A 37 -7.43 1.02 4.19
C GLY A 37 -6.10 1.45 4.79
N TYR A 38 -5.32 2.22 4.05
CA TYR A 38 -4.14 2.90 4.55
C TYR A 38 -4.06 4.29 3.96
N THR A 39 -3.34 5.17 4.63
CA THR A 39 -3.14 6.56 4.21
C THR A 39 -1.69 6.75 3.81
N THR A 40 -1.48 7.23 2.59
CA THR A 40 -0.16 7.66 2.11
C THR A 40 -0.11 9.18 1.98
N ARG A 41 1.10 9.75 2.03
CA ARG A 41 1.27 11.18 1.70
C ARG A 41 1.10 11.37 0.21
N SER A 42 0.42 12.44 -0.18
CA SER A 42 0.16 12.78 -1.59
C SER A 42 1.42 12.87 -2.45
N GLY A 43 2.57 13.23 -1.87
CA GLY A 43 3.87 13.25 -2.56
C GLY A 43 4.51 11.87 -2.78
N ASN A 44 3.92 10.78 -2.28
CA ASN A 44 4.42 9.43 -2.50
C ASN A 44 3.69 8.77 -3.66
N GLU A 45 3.94 9.28 -4.87
CA GLU A 45 3.33 8.79 -6.11
C GLU A 45 3.56 7.29 -6.34
N ARG A 46 4.68 6.74 -5.84
CA ARG A 46 4.97 5.31 -5.91
C ARG A 46 3.94 4.49 -5.15
N MET A 47 3.61 4.90 -3.91
CA MET A 47 2.60 4.21 -3.12
C MET A 47 1.20 4.38 -3.70
N ILE A 48 0.89 5.53 -4.30
CA ILE A 48 -0.39 5.73 -5.01
C ILE A 48 -0.51 4.75 -6.19
N LYS A 49 0.56 4.60 -7.00
CA LYS A 49 0.58 3.60 -8.09
C LYS A 49 0.47 2.16 -7.58
N VAL A 50 1.01 1.88 -6.38
CA VAL A 50 0.85 0.56 -5.73
C VAL A 50 -0.61 0.32 -5.35
N GLU A 51 -1.31 1.32 -4.80
CA GLU A 51 -2.77 1.24 -4.49
C GLU A 51 -3.58 0.88 -5.72
N GLU A 52 -3.34 1.61 -6.83
CA GLU A 52 -4.03 1.40 -8.10
C GLU A 52 -3.78 -0.01 -8.65
N LYS A 53 -2.52 -0.48 -8.60
CA LYS A 53 -2.16 -1.84 -9.04
C LYS A 53 -2.80 -2.96 -8.21
N LEU A 54 -3.06 -2.70 -6.93
CA LEU A 54 -3.70 -3.66 -6.03
C LEU A 54 -5.24 -3.61 -6.12
N GLY A 55 -5.79 -2.76 -6.98
CA GLY A 55 -7.23 -2.59 -7.13
C GLY A 55 -7.88 -1.84 -5.96
N MET A 56 -7.10 -1.12 -5.15
CA MET A 56 -7.64 -0.30 -4.08
C MET A 56 -8.26 0.97 -4.66
N LYS A 57 -9.33 1.44 -4.03
CA LYS A 57 -10.02 2.67 -4.43
C LYS A 57 -9.56 3.82 -3.53
N MET A 58 -9.20 4.96 -4.11
CA MET A 58 -8.91 6.16 -3.34
C MET A 58 -10.21 6.72 -2.75
N GLU A 59 -10.29 6.74 -1.43
CA GLU A 59 -11.52 7.11 -0.71
C GLU A 59 -11.55 8.58 -0.29
N ALA A 60 -10.39 9.14 0.05
CA ALA A 60 -10.27 10.55 0.44
C ALA A 60 -8.85 11.07 0.16
N LYS A 61 -8.77 12.34 -0.29
CA LYS A 61 -7.53 13.10 -0.38
C LYS A 61 -7.64 14.31 0.53
N LEU A 62 -6.99 14.26 1.68
CA LEU A 62 -6.94 15.38 2.61
C LEU A 62 -6.05 16.48 2.00
N ARG A 63 -6.62 17.67 1.77
CA ARG A 63 -5.90 18.92 1.50
C ARG A 63 -5.92 19.77 2.77
N LYS A 64 -4.78 20.38 3.10
CA LYS A 64 -4.71 21.43 4.13
C LYS A 64 -4.93 22.78 3.45
#